data_AF-A0AB34SK94-F1
#
_entry.id   AF-A0AB34SK94-F1
#
_cell.length_a   1.000
_cell.length_b   1.000
_cell.length_c   1.000
_cell.angle_alpha   90.00
_cell.angle_beta   90.00
_cell.angle_gamma   90.00
#
_symmetry.space_group_name_H-M   'P 1'
#
loop_
_entity.id
_entity.type
_entity.pdbx_description
1 polymer ?
#
loop_
_entity_poly.entity_id
_entity_poly.type
_entity_poly.pdbx_seq_one_letter_code
_entity_poly.pdbx_strand_id
1 'polypeptide(L)'
;MFIDFNDIMFGLRNGRYVYIGSGSSREVYDLENGYVVKVAKNKAGIEQNRAEYYISANDSSGIFAKVIEASSDYGLLIMRKAKKIKDIRFVWNYFNAGNKHEFYESPHMQRLKNKYKLLLGDFEKASSWGIIKGRPVIIDYGFTRYVERKYYRRFYEEDL
;
A
#
# COMPACT_ATOMS: atom_id res chain seq x y z
N MET A 1 11.58 17.53 1.64
CA MET A 1 12.25 16.64 0.67
C MET A 1 11.78 17.10 -0.69
N PHE A 2 12.71 17.42 -1.59
CA PHE A 2 12.39 17.67 -2.99
C PHE A 2 12.48 16.33 -3.73
N ILE A 3 11.48 16.00 -4.55
CA ILE A 3 11.44 14.76 -5.33
C ILE A 3 11.50 15.14 -6.80
N ASP A 4 12.56 14.70 -7.47
CA ASP A 4 12.67 14.77 -8.92
C ASP A 4 12.40 13.38 -9.51
N PHE A 5 11.22 13.22 -10.13
CA PHE A 5 10.84 11.96 -10.75
C PHE A 5 11.70 11.60 -11.97
N ASN A 6 12.34 12.55 -12.64
CA ASN A 6 13.25 12.25 -13.74
C ASN A 6 14.54 11.60 -13.22
N ASP A 7 15.08 12.10 -12.10
CA ASP A 7 16.25 11.50 -11.46
C ASP A 7 15.92 10.11 -10.90
N ILE A 8 14.74 9.93 -10.28
CA ILE A 8 14.28 8.60 -9.84
C ILE A 8 14.17 7.64 -11.03
N MET A 9 13.58 8.07 -12.15
CA MET A 9 13.49 7.23 -13.34
C MET A 9 14.85 6.89 -13.93
N PHE A 10 15.77 7.84 -13.95
CA PHE A 10 17.16 7.59 -14.35
C PHE A 10 17.82 6.58 -13.40
N GLY A 11 17.64 6.73 -12.08
CA GLY A 11 18.18 5.80 -11.08
C GLY A 11 17.63 4.38 -11.23
N LEU A 12 16.32 4.22 -11.47
CA LEU A 12 15.69 2.93 -11.74
C LEU A 12 16.30 2.26 -12.98
N ARG A 13 16.42 2.99 -14.09
CA ARG A 13 16.99 2.46 -15.35
C ARG A 13 18.45 2.02 -15.22
N ASN A 14 19.20 2.66 -14.33
CA ASN A 14 20.60 2.34 -14.07
C ASN A 14 20.80 1.36 -12.89
N GLY A 15 19.73 0.80 -12.34
CA GLY A 15 19.81 -0.18 -11.25
C GLY A 15 20.33 0.40 -9.93
N ARG A 16 20.15 1.69 -9.67
CA ARG A 16 20.63 2.36 -8.45
C ARG A 16 19.87 1.99 -7.18
N TYR A 17 18.69 1.40 -7.30
CA TYR A 17 17.79 1.15 -6.19
C TYR A 17 17.59 -0.34 -5.95
N VAL A 18 17.45 -0.72 -4.68
CA VAL A 18 17.33 -2.13 -4.30
C VAL A 18 15.91 -2.60 -4.59
N TYR A 19 15.76 -3.62 -5.43
CA TYR A 19 14.48 -4.27 -5.67
C TYR A 19 13.95 -4.96 -4.40
N ILE A 20 12.71 -4.67 -4.02
CA ILE A 20 12.04 -5.29 -2.86
C ILE A 20 11.10 -6.40 -3.29
N GLY A 21 10.36 -6.20 -4.39
CA GLY A 21 9.38 -7.16 -4.86
C GLY A 21 8.52 -6.64 -6.01
N SER A 22 7.75 -7.56 -6.58
CA SER A 22 6.81 -7.30 -7.67
C SER A 22 5.49 -7.99 -7.39
N GLY A 23 4.39 -7.28 -7.60
CA GLY A 23 3.05 -7.85 -7.72
C GLY A 23 2.63 -7.99 -9.18
N SER A 24 1.36 -8.25 -9.45
CA SER A 24 0.84 -8.25 -10.83
C SER A 24 0.86 -6.86 -11.48
N SER A 25 0.65 -5.81 -10.67
CA SER A 25 0.44 -4.44 -11.17
C SER A 25 1.59 -3.48 -10.95
N ARG A 26 2.49 -3.77 -10.00
CA ARG A 26 3.54 -2.85 -9.56
C ARG A 26 4.83 -3.55 -9.18
N GLU A 27 5.92 -2.83 -9.26
CA GLU A 27 7.21 -3.16 -8.67
C GLU A 27 7.54 -2.16 -7.57
N VAL A 28 8.31 -2.59 -6.57
CA VAL A 28 8.69 -1.76 -5.44
C VAL A 28 10.20 -1.80 -5.27
N TYR A 29 10.79 -0.61 -5.17
CA TYR A 29 12.22 -0.43 -4.97
C TYR A 29 12.47 0.41 -3.72
N ASP A 30 13.52 0.06 -2.99
CA ASP A 30 14.06 0.82 -1.88
C ASP A 30 14.96 1.93 -2.41
N LEU A 31 14.67 3.18 -2.04
CA LEU A 31 15.50 4.33 -2.40
C LEU A 31 16.69 4.51 -1.45
N GLU A 32 16.86 3.61 -0.47
CA GLU A 32 17.93 3.57 0.53
C GLU A 32 18.05 4.84 1.41
N ASN A 33 17.03 5.69 1.37
CA ASN A 33 16.95 6.95 2.11
C ASN A 33 15.73 7.01 3.03
N GLY A 34 15.17 5.85 3.40
CA GLY A 34 13.97 5.73 4.24
C GLY A 34 12.65 5.80 3.47
N TYR A 35 12.71 5.80 2.13
CA TYR A 35 11.55 5.79 1.25
C TYR A 35 11.60 4.61 0.27
N VAL A 36 10.44 4.28 -0.28
CA VAL A 36 10.30 3.35 -1.40
C VAL A 36 9.64 4.07 -2.56
N VAL A 37 9.97 3.64 -3.77
CA VAL A 37 9.22 3.98 -4.99
C VAL A 37 8.41 2.76 -5.44
N LYS A 38 7.12 2.95 -5.68
CA LYS A 38 6.27 1.96 -6.34
C LYS A 38 6.07 2.36 -7.80
N VAL A 39 6.50 1.50 -8.70
CA VAL A 39 6.46 1.70 -10.16
C VAL A 39 5.28 0.92 -10.72
N ALA A 40 4.36 1.60 -11.40
CA ALA A 40 3.22 0.95 -12.05
C ALA A 40 3.67 0.25 -13.35
N LYS A 41 3.24 -1.00 -13.52
CA LYS A 41 3.48 -1.79 -14.75
C LYS A 41 2.35 -1.69 -15.76
N ASN A 42 1.17 -1.32 -15.29
CA ASN A 42 -0.06 -1.30 -16.09
C ASN A 42 -1.08 -0.31 -15.52
N LYS A 43 -2.23 -0.18 -16.20
CA LYS A 43 -3.32 0.73 -15.80
C LYS A 43 -3.86 0.43 -14.40
N ALA A 44 -3.91 -0.84 -13.98
CA ALA A 44 -4.33 -1.19 -12.63
C ALA A 44 -3.32 -0.67 -11.58
N GLY A 45 -2.02 -0.74 -11.86
CA GLY A 45 -0.97 -0.21 -10.99
C GLY A 45 -1.03 1.32 -10.84
N ILE A 46 -1.31 2.03 -11.93
CA ILE A 46 -1.52 3.49 -11.92
C ILE A 46 -2.68 3.86 -10.99
N GLU A 47 -3.78 3.12 -11.07
CA GLU A 47 -4.97 3.39 -10.27
C GLU A 47 -4.81 2.98 -8.80
N GLN A 48 -4.04 1.92 -8.53
CA GLN A 48 -3.60 1.59 -7.17
C GLN A 48 -2.74 2.73 -6.59
N ASN A 49 -1.77 3.26 -7.34
CA ASN A 49 -0.95 4.39 -6.90
C ASN A 49 -1.79 5.65 -6.64
N ARG A 50 -2.74 5.97 -7.54
CA ARG A 50 -3.70 7.07 -7.37
C ARG A 50 -4.54 6.90 -6.10
N ALA A 51 -5.08 5.71 -5.87
CA ALA A 51 -5.86 5.40 -4.67
C ALA A 51 -5.03 5.57 -3.39
N GLU A 52 -3.80 5.05 -3.36
CA GLU A 52 -2.91 5.22 -2.21
C GLU A 52 -2.57 6.69 -1.94
N TYR A 53 -2.28 7.47 -2.99
CA TYR A 53 -2.03 8.90 -2.87
C TYR A 53 -3.23 9.63 -2.26
N TYR A 54 -4.43 9.40 -2.81
CA TYR A 54 -5.68 10.00 -2.33
C TYR A 54 -5.99 9.63 -0.88
N ILE A 55 -5.92 8.34 -0.53
CA ILE A 55 -6.19 7.87 0.83
C ILE A 55 -5.19 8.49 1.80
N SER A 56 -3.90 8.50 1.46
CA SER A 56 -2.86 9.05 2.32
C SER A 56 -2.98 10.57 2.52
N ALA A 57 -3.48 11.30 1.52
CA ALA A 57 -3.72 12.74 1.62
C ALA A 57 -4.94 13.07 2.50
N ASN A 58 -5.97 12.22 2.48
CA ASN A 58 -7.25 12.46 3.17
C ASN A 58 -7.40 11.71 4.50
N ASP A 59 -6.44 10.87 4.87
CA ASP A 59 -6.43 10.15 6.14
C ASP A 59 -5.54 10.84 7.18
N SER A 60 -6.05 10.90 8.41
CA SER A 60 -5.37 11.44 9.58
C SER A 60 -5.26 10.43 10.72
N SER A 61 -5.65 9.17 10.51
CA SER A 61 -5.60 8.12 11.54
C SER A 61 -4.17 7.71 11.89
N GLY A 62 -3.23 7.91 10.96
CA GLY A 62 -1.84 7.50 11.10
C GLY A 62 -1.60 6.00 10.92
N ILE A 63 -2.63 5.23 10.52
CA ILE A 63 -2.52 3.79 10.28
C ILE A 63 -1.92 3.46 8.90
N PHE A 64 -2.00 4.37 7.92
CA PHE A 64 -1.41 4.15 6.61
C PHE A 64 0.02 4.67 6.56
N ALA A 65 0.92 3.92 5.93
CA ALA A 65 2.25 4.41 5.62
C ALA A 65 2.13 5.65 4.73
N LYS A 66 2.69 6.78 5.17
CA LYS A 66 2.50 8.06 4.50
C LYS A 66 3.10 8.02 3.09
N VAL A 67 2.29 8.36 2.09
CA VAL A 67 2.73 8.73 0.75
C VAL A 67 3.23 10.16 0.80
N ILE A 68 4.42 10.37 0.26
CA ILE A 68 5.07 11.68 0.18
C ILE A 68 4.62 12.41 -1.07
N GLU A 69 4.68 11.73 -2.22
CA GLU A 69 4.34 12.31 -3.51
C GLU A 69 4.03 11.21 -4.55
N ALA A 70 3.36 11.59 -5.63
CA ALA A 70 3.16 10.77 -6.82
C ALA A 70 3.54 11.58 -8.07
N SER A 71 4.00 10.91 -9.12
CA SER A 71 4.16 11.55 -10.43
C SER A 71 2.79 12.01 -10.96
N SER A 72 2.77 12.99 -11.86
CA SER A 72 1.53 13.57 -12.39
C SER A 72 0.60 12.54 -13.06
N ASP A 73 1.18 11.50 -13.65
CA ASP A 73 0.49 10.37 -14.27
C ASP A 73 0.23 9.20 -13.30
N TYR A 74 0.67 9.30 -12.05
CA TYR A 74 0.63 8.24 -11.02
C TYR A 74 1.40 6.97 -11.39
N GLY A 75 2.28 7.02 -12.39
CA GLY A 75 3.20 5.92 -12.74
C GLY A 75 4.19 5.60 -11.61
N LEU A 76 4.56 6.61 -10.81
CA LEU A 76 5.46 6.50 -9.68
C LEU A 76 4.78 7.01 -8.40
N LEU A 77 4.98 6.30 -7.30
CA LEU A 77 4.49 6.69 -5.97
C LEU A 77 5.61 6.58 -4.95
N ILE A 78 5.91 7.66 -4.25
CA ILE A 78 6.92 7.70 -3.19
C ILE A 78 6.24 7.55 -1.83
N MET A 79 6.63 6.53 -1.07
CA MET A 79 6.05 6.21 0.23
C MET A 79 7.15 6.05 1.28
N ARG A 80 6.85 6.34 2.54
CA ARG A 80 7.76 6.01 3.64
C ARG A 80 8.02 4.51 3.70
N LYS A 81 9.29 4.13 3.77
CA LYS A 81 9.68 2.73 3.96
C LYS A 81 9.32 2.29 5.39
N ALA A 82 8.67 1.12 5.48
CA ALA A 82 8.38 0.47 6.74
C ALA A 82 9.25 -0.79 6.91
N LYS A 83 9.58 -1.13 8.16
CA LYS A 83 10.22 -2.41 8.46
C LYS A 83 9.20 -3.53 8.30
N LYS A 84 9.59 -4.64 7.67
CA LYS A 84 8.70 -5.77 7.42
C LYS A 84 8.21 -6.40 8.72
N ILE A 85 6.91 -6.70 8.79
CA ILE A 85 6.32 -7.53 9.84
C ILE A 85 6.31 -8.98 9.34
N LYS A 86 6.86 -9.90 10.14
CA LYS A 86 6.86 -11.34 9.83
C LYS A 86 5.67 -12.07 10.44
N ASP A 87 5.16 -11.56 11.56
CA ASP A 87 4.10 -12.18 12.33
C ASP A 87 2.93 -11.20 12.51
N ILE A 88 1.78 -11.55 11.95
CA ILE A 88 0.56 -10.72 12.00
C ILE A 88 0.05 -10.52 13.43
N ARG A 89 0.39 -11.42 14.37
CA ARG A 89 -0.01 -11.29 15.79
C ARG A 89 0.50 -9.99 16.41
N PHE A 90 1.64 -9.46 15.94
CA PHE A 90 2.12 -8.15 16.36
C PHE A 90 1.10 -7.04 16.10
N VAL A 91 0.43 -7.08 14.95
CA VAL A 91 -0.61 -6.11 14.58
C VAL A 91 -1.83 -6.28 15.48
N TRP A 92 -2.34 -7.50 15.64
CA TRP A 92 -3.51 -7.76 16.47
C TRP A 92 -3.30 -7.31 17.92
N ASN A 93 -2.14 -7.67 18.50
CA ASN A 93 -1.77 -7.26 19.85
C ASN A 93 -1.71 -5.74 19.99
N TYR A 94 -1.15 -5.02 19.00
CA TYR A 94 -1.10 -3.56 19.02
C TYR A 94 -2.50 -2.93 19.04
N PHE A 95 -3.47 -3.57 18.40
CA PHE A 95 -4.87 -3.13 18.38
C PHE A 95 -5.73 -3.78 19.47
N ASN A 96 -5.13 -4.44 20.46
CA ASN A 96 -5.82 -5.15 21.54
C ASN A 96 -6.85 -6.18 21.05
N ALA A 97 -6.55 -6.87 19.96
CA ALA A 97 -7.35 -7.97 19.43
C ALA A 97 -6.67 -9.31 19.72
N GLY A 98 -7.41 -10.27 20.29
CA GLY A 98 -6.89 -11.61 20.59
C GLY A 98 -6.80 -12.51 19.36
N ASN A 99 -7.57 -12.19 18.31
CA ASN A 99 -7.59 -12.97 17.08
C ASN A 99 -7.97 -12.09 15.87
N LYS A 100 -7.88 -12.71 14.69
CA LYS A 100 -8.29 -12.12 13.42
C LYS A 100 -9.70 -11.54 13.48
N HIS A 101 -10.70 -12.31 13.91
CA HIS A 101 -12.09 -11.87 13.86
C HIS A 101 -12.30 -10.58 14.67
N GLU A 102 -11.79 -10.53 15.90
CA GLU A 102 -11.83 -9.34 16.75
C GLU A 102 -11.15 -8.14 16.13
N PHE A 103 -9.98 -8.33 15.52
CA PHE A 103 -9.26 -7.25 14.83
C PHE A 103 -10.10 -6.65 13.69
N TYR A 104 -10.74 -7.50 12.90
CA TYR A 104 -11.54 -7.11 11.74
C TYR A 104 -12.82 -6.39 12.15
N GLU A 105 -13.53 -6.93 13.13
CA GLU A 105 -14.78 -6.37 13.63
C GLU A 105 -14.56 -5.18 14.56
N SER A 106 -13.30 -4.83 14.85
CA SER A 106 -12.99 -3.62 15.62
C SER A 106 -13.60 -2.38 14.96
N PRO A 107 -14.18 -1.44 15.74
CA PRO A 107 -14.77 -0.21 15.20
C PRO A 107 -13.77 0.63 14.40
N HIS A 108 -12.48 0.53 14.70
CA HIS A 108 -11.43 1.21 13.94
C HIS A 108 -11.32 0.67 12.52
N MET A 109 -11.19 -0.65 12.36
CA MET A 109 -11.03 -1.28 11.04
C MET A 109 -12.29 -1.16 10.17
N GLN A 110 -13.48 -1.32 10.76
CA GLN A 110 -14.74 -1.15 10.04
C GLN A 110 -14.95 0.30 9.55
N ARG A 111 -14.53 1.30 10.34
CA ARG A 111 -14.55 2.71 9.90
C ARG A 111 -13.64 2.94 8.70
N LEU A 112 -12.40 2.44 8.74
CA LEU A 112 -11.45 2.58 7.62
C LEU A 112 -11.97 1.92 6.34
N LYS A 113 -12.48 0.68 6.46
CA LYS A 113 -13.14 -0.05 5.37
C LYS A 113 -14.24 0.78 4.73
N ASN A 114 -15.14 1.33 5.53
CA ASN A 114 -16.31 2.04 5.02
C ASN A 114 -15.96 3.40 4.42
N LYS A 115 -14.99 4.11 5.02
CA LYS A 115 -14.50 5.42 4.56
C LYS A 115 -13.80 5.32 3.20
N TYR A 116 -12.91 4.34 3.04
CA TYR A 116 -12.05 4.22 1.85
C TYR A 116 -12.42 3.08 0.90
N LYS A 117 -13.48 2.34 1.19
CA LYS A 117 -13.95 1.17 0.41
C LYS A 117 -12.84 0.13 0.22
N LEU A 118 -12.05 -0.09 1.28
CA LEU A 118 -10.94 -1.03 1.30
C LEU A 118 -11.44 -2.47 1.30
N LEU A 119 -10.68 -3.35 0.67
CA LEU A 119 -10.87 -4.80 0.75
C LEU A 119 -10.08 -5.32 1.95
N LEU A 120 -10.75 -5.47 3.10
CA LEU A 120 -10.07 -5.86 4.34
C LEU A 120 -9.37 -7.22 4.25
N GLY A 121 -9.78 -8.11 3.34
CA GLY A 121 -9.13 -9.41 3.15
C GLY A 121 -7.62 -9.29 2.86
N ASP A 122 -7.17 -8.18 2.28
CA ASP A 122 -5.73 -7.94 2.07
C ASP A 122 -4.99 -7.64 3.36
N PHE A 123 -5.65 -7.09 4.38
CA PHE A 123 -5.01 -6.74 5.66
C PHE A 123 -4.78 -7.93 6.59
N GLU A 124 -5.17 -9.15 6.17
CA GLU A 124 -4.99 -10.38 6.94
C GLU A 124 -3.52 -10.83 6.89
N LYS A 125 -2.83 -10.40 5.84
CA LYS A 125 -1.48 -10.84 5.52
C LYS A 125 -0.49 -9.91 6.21
N ALA A 126 0.48 -10.48 6.91
CA ALA A 126 1.59 -9.72 7.49
C ALA A 126 2.32 -8.87 6.43
N SER A 127 2.33 -9.29 5.17
CA SER A 127 2.92 -8.57 4.03
C SER A 127 2.25 -7.23 3.72
N SER A 128 1.00 -7.02 4.16
CA SER A 128 0.26 -5.77 3.95
C SER A 128 0.57 -4.73 5.03
N TRP A 129 1.38 -5.10 6.02
CA TRP A 129 1.77 -4.28 7.16
C TRP A 129 3.28 -4.10 7.26
N GLY A 130 3.69 -2.98 7.86
CA GLY A 130 5.06 -2.73 8.27
C GLY A 130 5.12 -1.91 9.56
N ILE A 131 6.33 -1.68 10.07
CA ILE A 131 6.56 -0.88 11.28
C ILE A 131 7.26 0.42 10.91
N ILE A 132 6.67 1.55 11.31
CA ILE A 132 7.29 2.88 11.26
C ILE A 132 7.30 3.46 12.67
N LYS A 133 8.48 3.81 13.20
CA LYS A 133 8.66 4.36 14.55
C LYS A 133 7.94 3.54 15.64
N GLY A 134 8.03 2.22 15.56
CA GLY A 134 7.42 1.29 16.54
C GLY A 134 5.91 1.05 16.36
N ARG A 135 5.25 1.72 15.41
CA ARG A 135 3.82 1.55 15.14
C ARG A 135 3.57 0.69 13.90
N PRO A 136 2.67 -0.31 13.95
CA PRO A 136 2.23 -1.01 12.76
C PRO A 136 1.43 -0.06 11.86
N VAL A 137 1.74 -0.11 10.56
CA VAL A 137 1.08 0.68 9.52
C VAL A 137 0.77 -0.22 8.32
N ILE A 138 -0.32 0.09 7.62
CA ILE A 138 -0.71 -0.53 6.37
C ILE A 138 0.15 0.07 5.26
N ILE A 139 0.85 -0.78 4.51
CA ILE A 139 1.79 -0.38 3.44
C ILE A 139 1.24 -0.63 2.04
N ASP A 140 0.17 -1.42 1.92
CA ASP A 140 -0.52 -1.67 0.67
C ASP A 140 -2.01 -1.48 0.87
N TYR A 141 -2.53 -0.39 0.31
CA TYR A 141 -3.92 0.03 0.46
C TYR A 141 -4.46 0.63 -0.84
N GLY A 142 -3.83 0.30 -1.97
CA GLY A 142 -4.25 0.70 -3.31
C GLY A 142 -5.35 -0.17 -3.89
N PHE A 143 -5.57 -1.38 -3.35
CA PHE A 143 -6.61 -2.29 -3.81
C PHE A 143 -7.96 -1.98 -3.14
N THR A 144 -8.69 -1.05 -3.75
CA THR A 144 -10.05 -0.69 -3.33
C THR A 144 -11.09 -1.46 -4.13
N ARG A 145 -12.35 -1.49 -3.65
CA ARG A 145 -13.49 -2.03 -4.43
C ARG A 145 -13.62 -1.40 -5.82
N TYR A 146 -13.22 -0.15 -5.98
CA TYR A 146 -13.23 0.51 -7.29
C TYR A 146 -12.22 -0.13 -8.24
N VAL A 147 -10.98 -0.30 -7.77
CA VAL A 147 -9.89 -0.90 -8.56
C VAL A 147 -10.21 -2.36 -8.91
N GLU A 148 -10.71 -3.12 -7.93
CA GLU A 148 -11.14 -4.52 -8.13
C GLU A 148 -12.24 -4.63 -9.20
N ARG A 149 -13.33 -3.86 -9.06
CA ARG A 149 -14.42 -3.86 -10.06
C ARG A 149 -13.98 -3.46 -11.46
N LYS A 150 -13.11 -2.44 -11.57
CA LYS A 150 -12.71 -1.87 -12.86
C LYS A 150 -11.72 -2.75 -13.62
N TYR A 151 -10.86 -3.50 -12.91
CA TYR A 151 -9.73 -4.20 -13.54
C TYR A 151 -9.72 -5.72 -13.33
N TYR A 152 -10.46 -6.26 -12.36
CA TYR A 152 -10.36 -7.68 -11.97
C TYR A 152 -11.69 -8.44 -11.99
N ARG A 153 -12.83 -7.76 -11.83
CA ARG A 153 -14.14 -8.44 -11.72
C ARG A 153 -14.57 -9.21 -12.98
N ARG A 154 -14.09 -8.85 -14.18
CA ARG A 154 -14.36 -9.63 -15.40
C ARG A 154 -13.78 -11.05 -15.40
N PHE A 155 -12.83 -11.36 -14.50
CA PHE A 155 -12.24 -12.70 -14.39
C PHE A 155 -13.00 -13.64 -13.45
N TYR A 156 -13.96 -13.15 -12.66
CA TYR A 156 -14.71 -13.97 -11.68
C TYR A 156 -16.16 -14.26 -12.10
N GLU A 157 -16.61 -13.72 -13.23
CA GLU A 157 -17.94 -14.01 -13.80
C GLU A 157 -17.87 -15.12 -14.89
N GLU A 158 -16.68 -15.65 -15.23
CA GLU A 158 -16.51 -16.78 -16.17
C GLU A 158 -16.36 -18.16 -15.48
N ASP A 159 -16.33 -18.21 -14.14
CA ASP A 159 -16.26 -19.45 -13.34
C ASP A 159 -17.55 -19.73 -12.54
N LEU A 160 -18.71 -19.21 -12.98
CA LEU A 160 -20.04 -19.51 -12.42
C LEU A 160 -20.99 -20.05 -13.48
#